data_AF-A0A4S2J2D1-F1
#
_entry.id   AF-A0A4S2J2D1-F1
#
_cell.length_a   1.000
_cell.length_b   1.000
_cell.length_c   1.000
_cell.angle_alpha   90.00
_cell.angle_beta   90.00
_cell.angle_gamma   90.00
#
_symmetry.space_group_name_H-M   'P 1'
#
loop_
_entity.id
_entity.type
_entity.pdbx_description
1 polymer ?
#
loop_
_entity_poly.entity_id
_entity_poly.type
_entity_poly.pdbx_seq_one_letter_code
_entity_poly.pdbx_strand_id
1 'polypeptide(L)'
;MAVNGSGRRSPQEIAGVLRERMRAGILRPGERLPTQAELAEEFGVERGAVRQALRVLQQDGLLSGVSKGSPPRVAEQRSGAGEPQPTMVALAPRLTDAFAAPQVRIDAVCLTAQSLIPALGEPLRLIHEGKLRPERIDVRVLLPSREISLAFPVSVDAGSAQDDAVHQRWLAMRNAQGQVLQYNLQALRATHDIDVHVSFRALPFTPPVKLYLLNGAEALFAHYMITRRAEPTDNGTLEMYDAVGSESLLFSFERGAGQRDAVFVEESQKWFDALWETISTDLTLS
;
A
#
# COMPACT_ATOMS: atom_id res chain seq x y z
N MET A 1 14.24 -28.44 -53.85
CA MET A 1 13.41 -27.96 -52.71
C MET A 1 14.35 -27.55 -51.59
N ALA A 2 14.63 -26.26 -51.46
CA ALA A 2 15.43 -25.69 -50.38
C ALA A 2 14.46 -24.99 -49.41
N VAL A 3 14.43 -25.45 -48.16
CA VAL A 3 13.64 -24.84 -47.08
C VAL A 3 14.47 -23.71 -46.49
N ASN A 4 14.01 -22.47 -46.63
CA ASN A 4 14.67 -21.27 -46.11
C ASN A 4 13.66 -20.51 -45.22
N GLY A 5 13.99 -20.29 -43.94
CA GLY A 5 13.13 -19.55 -43.00
C GLY A 5 13.50 -19.73 -41.53
N SER A 6 14.72 -19.38 -41.12
CA SER A 6 15.08 -19.29 -39.70
C SER A 6 14.50 -18.01 -39.08
N GLY A 7 13.36 -18.14 -38.39
CA GLY A 7 12.76 -17.04 -37.64
C GLY A 7 13.66 -16.60 -36.49
N ARG A 8 14.40 -15.51 -36.67
CA ARG A 8 15.15 -14.84 -35.59
C ARG A 8 14.14 -14.27 -34.59
N ARG A 9 14.23 -14.65 -33.32
CA ARG A 9 13.40 -14.09 -32.23
C ARG A 9 13.57 -12.58 -32.15
N SER A 10 12.47 -11.86 -32.14
CA SER A 10 12.41 -10.41 -31.95
C SER A 10 12.82 -10.02 -30.52
N PRO A 11 13.25 -8.76 -30.30
CA PRO A 11 13.50 -8.24 -28.95
C PRO A 11 12.31 -8.40 -28.00
N GLN A 12 11.08 -8.28 -28.50
CA GLN A 12 9.85 -8.45 -27.72
C GLN A 12 9.65 -9.90 -27.27
N GLU A 13 9.94 -10.88 -28.14
CA GLU A 13 9.87 -12.30 -27.78
C GLU A 13 10.94 -12.67 -26.76
N ILE A 14 12.16 -12.14 -26.90
CA ILE A 14 13.25 -12.35 -25.93
C ILE A 14 12.86 -11.76 -24.56
N ALA A 15 12.31 -10.53 -24.53
CA ALA A 15 11.80 -9.92 -23.31
C ALA A 15 10.66 -10.75 -22.70
N GLY A 16 9.76 -11.28 -23.53
CA GLY A 16 8.68 -12.17 -23.10
C GLY A 16 9.20 -13.43 -22.40
N VAL A 17 10.16 -14.14 -22.99
CA VAL A 17 10.76 -15.35 -22.39
C VAL A 17 11.45 -15.04 -21.06
N LEU A 18 12.23 -13.95 -21.00
CA LEU A 18 12.90 -13.53 -19.76
C LEU A 18 11.90 -13.15 -18.67
N ARG A 19 10.78 -12.51 -19.03
CA ARG A 19 9.69 -12.19 -18.10
C ARG A 19 9.06 -13.46 -17.53
N GLU A 20 8.82 -14.47 -18.36
CA GLU A 20 8.31 -15.76 -17.89
C GLU A 20 9.30 -16.48 -16.96
N ARG A 21 10.61 -16.40 -17.21
CA ARG A 21 11.63 -16.96 -16.30
C ARG A 21 11.63 -16.28 -14.94
N MET A 22 11.44 -14.96 -14.91
CA MET A 22 11.31 -14.21 -13.65
C MET A 22 10.03 -14.62 -12.90
N ARG A 23 8.89 -14.71 -13.60
CA ARG A 23 7.61 -15.16 -13.01
C ARG A 23 7.66 -16.59 -12.48
N ALA A 24 8.35 -17.49 -13.18
CA ALA A 24 8.53 -18.88 -12.79
C ALA A 24 9.59 -19.06 -11.67
N GLY A 25 10.22 -17.98 -11.20
CA GLY A 25 11.26 -18.03 -10.16
C GLY A 25 12.60 -18.63 -10.61
N ILE A 26 12.77 -18.86 -11.92
CA ILE A 26 14.03 -19.35 -12.52
C ILE A 26 15.10 -18.26 -12.45
N LEU A 27 14.70 -16.99 -12.66
CA LEU A 27 15.51 -15.82 -12.40
C LEU A 27 14.97 -15.12 -11.15
N ARG A 28 15.69 -15.21 -10.03
CA ARG A 28 15.21 -14.69 -8.74
C ARG A 28 15.45 -13.19 -8.59
N PRO A 29 14.62 -12.48 -7.82
CA PRO A 29 14.87 -11.07 -7.48
C PRO A 29 16.28 -10.87 -6.91
N GLY A 30 16.99 -9.82 -7.35
CA GLY A 30 18.38 -9.53 -6.98
C GLY A 30 19.45 -10.36 -7.71
N GLU A 31 19.06 -11.43 -8.39
CA GLU A 31 19.95 -12.30 -9.17
C GLU A 31 20.50 -11.57 -10.39
N ARG A 32 21.77 -11.81 -10.73
CA ARG A 32 22.37 -11.27 -11.96
C ARG A 32 21.84 -12.06 -13.15
N LEU A 33 21.43 -11.35 -14.20
CA LEU A 33 21.13 -11.99 -15.47
C LEU A 33 22.42 -12.51 -16.11
N PRO A 34 22.31 -13.51 -17.00
CA PRO A 34 23.38 -13.82 -17.93
C PRO A 34 23.78 -12.58 -18.74
N THR A 35 25.03 -12.53 -19.16
CA THR A 35 25.58 -11.45 -19.98
C THR A 35 24.86 -11.36 -21.33
N GLN A 36 24.95 -10.18 -21.98
CA GLN A 36 24.40 -10.01 -23.33
C GLN A 36 25.00 -11.00 -24.35
N ALA A 37 26.22 -11.48 -24.12
CA ALA A 37 26.86 -12.47 -24.97
C ALA A 37 26.24 -13.86 -24.78
N GLU A 38 26.07 -14.30 -23.53
CA GLU A 38 25.44 -15.58 -23.20
C GLU A 38 23.98 -15.62 -23.65
N LEU A 39 23.22 -14.55 -23.44
CA LEU A 39 21.84 -14.46 -23.94
C LEU A 39 21.78 -14.46 -25.48
N ALA A 40 22.72 -13.78 -26.15
CA ALA A 40 22.74 -13.77 -27.62
C ALA A 40 23.01 -15.17 -28.20
N GLU A 41 23.91 -15.92 -27.57
CA GLU A 41 24.18 -17.32 -27.90
C GLU A 41 22.96 -18.21 -27.61
N GLU A 42 22.37 -18.08 -26.42
CA GLU A 42 21.20 -18.86 -26.00
C GLU A 42 20.00 -18.66 -26.94
N PHE A 43 19.72 -17.41 -27.32
CA PHE A 43 18.58 -17.09 -28.17
C PHE A 43 18.90 -17.22 -29.67
N GLY A 44 20.15 -17.44 -30.05
CA GLY A 44 20.59 -17.53 -31.45
C GLY A 44 20.44 -16.21 -32.22
N VAL A 45 20.67 -15.07 -31.56
CA VAL A 45 20.44 -13.72 -32.10
C VAL A 45 21.66 -12.82 -31.96
N GLU A 46 21.62 -11.66 -32.62
CA GLU A 46 22.65 -10.63 -32.42
C GLU A 46 22.51 -9.94 -31.06
N ARG A 47 23.65 -9.54 -30.46
CA ARG A 47 23.70 -8.81 -29.18
C ARG A 47 22.83 -7.54 -29.18
N GLY A 48 22.63 -6.92 -30.34
CA GLY A 48 21.76 -5.74 -30.48
C GLY A 48 20.30 -6.02 -30.12
N ALA A 49 19.77 -7.19 -30.48
CA ALA A 49 18.40 -7.59 -30.16
C ALA A 49 18.22 -7.86 -28.67
N VAL A 50 19.19 -8.56 -28.04
CA VAL A 50 19.23 -8.76 -26.59
C VAL A 50 19.30 -7.42 -25.85
N ARG A 51 20.17 -6.51 -26.30
CA ARG A 51 20.29 -5.18 -25.68
C ARG A 51 18.97 -4.40 -25.74
N GLN A 52 18.22 -4.51 -26.84
CA GLN A 52 16.91 -3.88 -26.95
C GLN A 52 15.87 -4.56 -26.04
N ALA A 53 15.89 -5.90 -25.93
CA ALA A 53 15.03 -6.64 -25.02
C ALA A 53 15.28 -6.27 -23.55
N LEU A 54 16.54 -6.21 -23.14
CA LEU A 54 16.93 -5.79 -21.79
C LEU A 54 16.54 -4.34 -21.50
N ARG A 55 16.60 -3.44 -22.51
CA ARG A 55 16.12 -2.07 -22.37
C ARG A 55 14.61 -2.02 -22.13
N VAL A 56 13.82 -2.84 -22.82
CA VAL A 56 12.38 -2.96 -22.57
C VAL A 56 12.13 -3.44 -21.15
N LEU A 57 12.80 -4.51 -20.70
CA LEU A 57 12.65 -5.01 -19.32
C LEU A 57 13.10 -4.00 -18.26
N GLN A 58 14.09 -3.17 -18.57
CA GLN A 58 14.52 -2.07 -17.69
C GLN A 58 13.46 -0.95 -17.65
N GLN A 59 12.86 -0.60 -18.79
CA GLN A 59 11.75 0.36 -18.85
C GLN A 59 10.51 -0.15 -18.10
N ASP A 60 10.28 -1.47 -18.13
CA ASP A 60 9.23 -2.16 -17.39
C ASP A 60 9.53 -2.31 -15.88
N GLY A 61 10.68 -1.80 -15.39
CA GLY A 61 11.06 -1.89 -13.98
C GLY A 61 11.49 -3.29 -13.51
N LEU A 62 11.61 -4.26 -14.41
CA LEU A 62 11.95 -5.65 -14.09
C LEU A 62 13.46 -5.87 -13.89
N LEU A 63 14.30 -4.91 -14.29
CA LEU A 63 15.75 -4.97 -14.16
C LEU A 63 16.31 -3.75 -13.43
N SER A 64 17.35 -3.98 -12.61
CA SER A 64 18.08 -2.96 -11.87
C SER A 64 19.60 -3.03 -12.14
N GLY A 65 20.34 -1.99 -11.75
CA GLY A 65 21.81 -2.02 -11.73
C GLY A 65 22.49 -1.99 -13.11
N VAL A 66 21.88 -1.36 -14.13
CA VAL A 66 22.48 -1.23 -15.47
C VAL A 66 23.61 -0.18 -15.46
N SER A 67 24.77 -0.55 -14.95
CA SER A 67 26.02 0.21 -15.11
C SER A 67 26.81 -0.29 -16.32
N LYS A 68 27.67 0.55 -16.90
CA LYS A 68 28.61 0.12 -17.94
C LYS A 68 29.50 -1.00 -17.39
N GLY A 69 29.40 -2.20 -17.96
CA GLY A 69 30.30 -3.33 -17.69
C GLY A 69 29.81 -4.37 -16.69
N SER A 70 28.60 -4.24 -16.13
CA SER A 70 28.01 -5.27 -15.26
C SER A 70 26.68 -5.80 -15.82
N PRO A 71 26.42 -7.12 -15.73
CA PRO A 71 25.12 -7.66 -16.10
C PRO A 71 24.01 -7.04 -15.26
N PRO A 72 22.85 -6.70 -15.85
CA PRO A 72 21.70 -6.25 -15.09
C PRO A 72 21.29 -7.29 -14.06
N ARG A 73 20.69 -6.85 -12.96
CA ARG A 73 20.06 -7.73 -11.99
C ARG A 73 18.56 -7.75 -12.19
N VAL A 74 17.91 -8.86 -11.90
CA VAL A 74 16.45 -8.87 -11.70
C VAL A 74 16.16 -7.85 -10.61
N ALA A 75 15.26 -6.92 -10.86
CA ALA A 75 14.84 -5.99 -9.82
C ALA A 75 14.40 -6.79 -8.60
N GLU A 76 14.90 -6.43 -7.42
CA GLU A 76 14.24 -6.86 -6.20
C GLU A 76 12.83 -6.28 -6.28
N GLN A 77 11.81 -7.15 -6.42
CA GLN A 77 10.43 -6.69 -6.39
C GLN A 77 10.29 -5.89 -5.11
N ARG A 78 10.06 -4.57 -5.25
CA ARG A 78 9.42 -3.82 -4.19
C ARG A 78 8.15 -4.59 -3.88
N SER A 79 7.92 -4.84 -2.60
CA SER A 79 6.84 -5.69 -2.14
C SER A 79 5.52 -5.03 -2.56
N GLY A 80 4.95 -5.37 -3.73
CA GLY A 80 3.76 -4.66 -4.21
C GLY A 80 2.96 -5.36 -5.31
N ALA A 81 3.62 -5.98 -6.31
CA ALA A 81 2.91 -6.72 -7.38
C ALA A 81 2.50 -8.17 -7.03
N GLY A 82 2.21 -8.46 -5.77
CA GLY A 82 1.71 -9.77 -5.31
C GLY A 82 0.18 -9.84 -5.36
N GLU A 83 -0.40 -11.04 -5.21
CA GLU A 83 -1.83 -11.18 -4.97
C GLU A 83 -2.26 -10.33 -3.77
N PRO A 84 -3.48 -9.75 -3.78
CA PRO A 84 -4.00 -8.99 -2.64
C PRO A 84 -3.93 -9.83 -1.36
N GLN A 85 -3.39 -9.24 -0.29
CA GLN A 85 -3.27 -9.90 1.02
C GLN A 85 -4.13 -9.18 2.07
N PRO A 86 -4.48 -9.86 3.18
CA PRO A 86 -5.17 -9.21 4.29
C PRO A 86 -4.44 -7.95 4.75
N THR A 87 -5.18 -6.91 5.11
CA THR A 87 -4.61 -5.59 5.44
C THR A 87 -3.51 -5.67 6.50
N MET A 88 -3.71 -6.49 7.54
CA MET A 88 -2.75 -6.65 8.63
C MET A 88 -1.41 -7.27 8.18
N VAL A 89 -1.39 -7.95 7.03
CA VAL A 89 -0.19 -8.55 6.45
C VAL A 89 0.45 -7.60 5.44
N ALA A 90 -0.36 -7.03 4.53
CA ALA A 90 0.14 -6.20 3.44
C ALA A 90 0.64 -4.82 3.88
N LEU A 91 0.03 -4.19 4.88
CA LEU A 91 0.29 -2.76 5.12
C LEU A 91 1.68 -2.48 5.73
N ALA A 92 2.14 -3.32 6.67
CA ALA A 92 3.38 -3.12 7.40
C ALA A 92 4.64 -2.99 6.49
N PRO A 93 4.92 -3.95 5.57
CA PRO A 93 6.09 -3.82 4.70
C PRO A 93 6.05 -2.58 3.80
N ARG A 94 4.86 -2.15 3.36
CA ARG A 94 4.71 -0.95 2.51
C ARG A 94 4.97 0.33 3.29
N LEU A 95 4.52 0.39 4.54
CA LEU A 95 4.91 1.49 5.43
C LEU A 95 6.41 1.48 5.70
N THR A 96 7.03 0.33 5.95
CA THR A 96 8.49 0.25 6.09
C THR A 96 9.22 0.82 4.86
N ASP A 97 8.78 0.44 3.66
CA ASP A 97 9.35 0.95 2.40
C ASP A 97 9.12 2.46 2.24
N ALA A 98 7.93 2.97 2.61
CA ALA A 98 7.62 4.40 2.56
C ALA A 98 8.49 5.22 3.53
N PHE A 99 8.79 4.69 4.72
CA PHE A 99 9.62 5.34 5.73
C PHE A 99 11.12 5.38 5.39
N ALA A 100 11.55 4.72 4.31
CA ALA A 100 12.91 4.84 3.78
C ALA A 100 13.14 6.17 3.03
N ALA A 101 12.08 6.92 2.70
CA ALA A 101 12.21 8.22 2.08
C ALA A 101 12.57 9.31 3.12
N PRO A 102 13.34 10.35 2.75
CA PRO A 102 13.57 11.51 3.61
C PRO A 102 12.28 12.25 3.99
N GLN A 103 11.31 12.27 3.07
CA GLN A 103 9.99 12.87 3.29
C GLN A 103 8.94 11.79 3.19
N VAL A 104 8.32 11.47 4.32
CA VAL A 104 7.26 10.47 4.43
C VAL A 104 5.92 11.19 4.41
N ARG A 105 5.03 10.81 3.49
CA ARG A 105 3.65 11.28 3.42
C ARG A 105 2.71 10.08 3.40
N ILE A 106 1.78 10.06 4.35
CA ILE A 106 0.75 9.04 4.46
C ILE A 106 -0.61 9.73 4.50
N ASP A 107 -1.41 9.51 3.47
CA ASP A 107 -2.80 9.95 3.44
C ASP A 107 -3.70 8.71 3.57
N ALA A 108 -4.62 8.70 4.52
CA ALA A 108 -5.43 7.52 4.83
C ALA A 108 -6.92 7.83 4.96
N VAL A 109 -7.77 7.05 4.29
CA VAL A 109 -9.23 7.02 4.52
C VAL A 109 -9.59 5.71 5.18
N CYS A 110 -10.13 5.80 6.40
CA CYS A 110 -10.44 4.61 7.19
C CYS A 110 -11.75 4.78 7.96
N LEU A 111 -12.41 3.66 8.29
CA LEU A 111 -13.48 3.61 9.30
C LEU A 111 -12.92 3.84 10.71
N THR A 112 -11.74 3.28 10.99
CA THR A 112 -10.95 3.46 12.20
C THR A 112 -9.45 3.40 11.87
N ALA A 113 -8.57 3.88 12.74
CA ALA A 113 -7.12 3.86 12.51
C ALA A 113 -6.44 2.51 12.87
N GLN A 114 -7.22 1.45 13.15
CA GLN A 114 -6.74 0.21 13.76
C GLN A 114 -5.49 -0.40 13.11
N SER A 115 -5.48 -0.56 11.79
CA SER A 115 -4.40 -1.28 11.11
C SER A 115 -3.13 -0.46 10.92
N LEU A 116 -3.21 0.88 10.99
CA LEU A 116 -2.01 1.72 10.93
C LEU A 116 -1.12 1.51 12.15
N ILE A 117 -1.72 1.31 13.34
CA ILE A 117 -1.00 1.15 14.60
C ILE A 117 0.00 -0.01 14.56
N PRO A 118 -0.39 -1.27 14.29
CA PRO A 118 0.55 -2.38 14.21
C PRO A 118 1.47 -2.26 12.99
N ALA A 119 0.98 -1.73 11.87
CA ALA A 119 1.78 -1.59 10.65
C ALA A 119 2.93 -0.60 10.81
N LEU A 120 2.81 0.38 11.72
CA LEU A 120 3.89 1.31 12.05
C LEU A 120 4.94 0.72 13.00
N GLY A 121 4.72 -0.44 13.62
CA GLY A 121 5.65 -1.01 14.59
C GLY A 121 7.06 -1.19 14.03
N GLU A 122 7.18 -1.76 12.83
CA GLU A 122 8.48 -2.02 12.19
C GLU A 122 9.21 -0.75 11.74
N PRO A 123 8.61 0.20 10.99
CA PRO A 123 9.31 1.42 10.62
C PRO A 123 9.75 2.22 11.85
N LEU A 124 8.92 2.29 12.90
CA LEU A 124 9.31 2.96 14.15
C LEU A 124 10.48 2.24 14.83
N ARG A 125 10.47 0.90 14.91
CA ARG A 125 11.60 0.12 15.45
C ARG A 125 12.89 0.38 14.68
N LEU A 126 12.83 0.43 13.34
CA LEU A 126 14.00 0.70 12.49
C LEU A 126 14.52 2.13 12.61
N ILE A 127 13.67 3.12 12.90
CA ILE A 127 14.10 4.47 13.25
C ILE A 127 14.89 4.47 14.57
N HIS A 128 14.37 3.78 15.59
CA HIS A 128 15.08 3.64 16.88
C HIS A 128 16.41 2.89 16.74
N GLU A 129 16.50 1.95 15.80
CA GLU A 129 17.75 1.27 15.43
C GLU A 129 18.71 2.16 14.62
N GLY A 130 18.26 3.33 14.18
CA GLY A 130 19.03 4.27 13.34
C GLY A 130 19.19 3.83 11.89
N LYS A 131 18.46 2.79 11.46
CA LYS A 131 18.45 2.24 10.09
C LYS A 131 17.58 3.04 9.14
N LEU A 132 16.49 3.62 9.63
CA LEU A 132 15.66 4.58 8.91
C LEU A 132 15.83 5.97 9.54
N ARG A 133 15.93 7.01 8.71
CA ARG A 133 16.17 8.39 9.14
C ARG A 133 15.38 9.37 8.27
N PRO A 134 14.04 9.34 8.31
CA PRO A 134 13.26 10.35 7.63
C PRO A 134 13.52 11.71 8.29
N GLU A 135 13.57 12.76 7.48
CA GLU A 135 13.69 14.15 7.94
C GLU A 135 12.32 14.70 8.34
N ARG A 136 11.27 14.26 7.62
CA ARG A 136 9.89 14.73 7.80
C ARG A 136 8.88 13.60 7.64
N ILE A 137 7.85 13.60 8.49
CA ILE A 137 6.71 12.68 8.44
C ILE A 137 5.41 13.50 8.52
N ASP A 138 4.63 13.49 7.44
CA ASP A 138 3.28 14.04 7.38
C ASP A 138 2.26 12.92 7.27
N VAL A 139 1.33 12.84 8.23
CA VAL A 139 0.23 11.87 8.23
C VAL A 139 -1.10 12.59 8.29
N ARG A 140 -1.96 12.38 7.28
CA ARG A 140 -3.31 12.92 7.22
C ARG A 140 -4.32 11.78 7.19
N VAL A 141 -5.25 11.78 8.14
CA VAL A 141 -6.23 10.69 8.26
C VAL A 141 -7.65 11.25 8.21
N LEU A 142 -8.45 10.73 7.29
CA LEU A 142 -9.88 10.95 7.21
C LEU A 142 -10.59 9.81 7.95
N LEU A 143 -11.36 10.17 8.98
CA LEU A 143 -12.17 9.25 9.80
C LEU A 143 -13.62 9.72 9.80
N PRO A 144 -14.62 8.83 9.95
CA PRO A 144 -16.01 9.25 9.98
C PRO A 144 -16.26 10.15 11.19
N SER A 145 -17.09 11.19 11.01
CA SER A 145 -17.49 12.08 12.09
C SER A 145 -18.19 11.32 13.21
N ARG A 146 -18.16 11.87 14.43
CA ARG A 146 -18.91 11.30 15.56
C ARG A 146 -20.42 11.54 15.46
N GLU A 147 -20.82 12.50 14.63
CA GLU A 147 -22.20 13.03 14.53
C GLU A 147 -22.98 12.44 13.36
N ILE A 148 -22.41 11.49 12.61
CA ILE A 148 -23.11 10.88 11.47
C ILE A 148 -23.87 9.63 11.89
N SER A 149 -24.97 9.36 11.22
CA SER A 149 -25.57 8.04 11.18
C SER A 149 -24.67 7.13 10.35
N LEU A 150 -24.06 6.14 10.99
CA LEU A 150 -23.21 5.18 10.30
C LEU A 150 -24.04 4.24 9.42
N ALA A 151 -23.53 3.91 8.24
CA ALA A 151 -24.02 2.76 7.49
C ALA A 151 -23.54 1.43 8.11
N PHE A 152 -22.39 1.46 8.77
CA PHE A 152 -21.81 0.40 9.59
C PHE A 152 -20.66 0.98 10.45
N PRO A 153 -20.36 0.39 11.62
CA PRO A 153 -21.16 -0.65 12.27
C PRO A 153 -22.51 -0.11 12.77
N VAL A 154 -23.55 -0.95 12.69
CA VAL A 154 -24.91 -0.67 13.19
C VAL A 154 -25.48 -1.90 13.87
N SER A 155 -26.42 -1.74 14.78
CA SER A 155 -27.11 -2.91 15.37
C SER A 155 -27.89 -3.68 14.31
N VAL A 156 -28.00 -5.01 14.48
CA VAL A 156 -28.89 -5.84 13.64
C VAL A 156 -30.36 -5.44 13.85
N ASP A 157 -30.71 -5.01 15.07
CA ASP A 157 -32.05 -4.55 15.43
C ASP A 157 -32.10 -3.02 15.44
N ALA A 158 -32.46 -2.44 14.28
CA ALA A 158 -32.51 -0.99 14.08
C ALA A 158 -33.45 -0.29 15.10
N GLY A 159 -32.97 0.80 15.71
CA GLY A 159 -33.73 1.56 16.71
C GLY A 159 -33.78 0.94 18.12
N SER A 160 -32.98 -0.10 18.39
CA SER A 160 -32.82 -0.66 19.72
C SER A 160 -31.80 0.13 20.56
N ALA A 161 -31.83 -0.03 21.88
CA ALA A 161 -30.77 0.50 22.77
C ALA A 161 -29.36 -0.05 22.44
N GLN A 162 -29.28 -1.15 21.67
CA GLN A 162 -28.00 -1.68 21.20
C GLN A 162 -27.41 -0.85 20.05
N ASP A 163 -28.23 -0.10 19.30
CA ASP A 163 -27.74 0.76 18.21
C ASP A 163 -26.85 1.88 18.75
N ASP A 164 -27.29 2.53 19.83
CA ASP A 164 -26.49 3.48 20.59
C ASP A 164 -25.22 2.82 21.14
N ALA A 165 -25.32 1.59 21.66
CA ALA A 165 -24.16 0.87 22.19
C ALA A 165 -23.10 0.54 21.11
N VAL A 166 -23.53 0.13 19.91
CA VAL A 166 -22.63 -0.11 18.76
C VAL A 166 -21.92 1.18 18.37
N HIS A 167 -22.66 2.29 18.24
CA HIS A 167 -22.08 3.58 17.87
C HIS A 167 -21.08 4.09 18.91
N GLN A 168 -21.45 4.05 20.20
CA GLN A 168 -20.57 4.47 21.30
C GLN A 168 -19.29 3.62 21.37
N ARG A 169 -19.42 2.31 21.19
CA ARG A 169 -18.26 1.40 21.14
C ARG A 169 -17.34 1.71 19.97
N TRP A 170 -17.89 1.88 18.76
CA TRP A 170 -17.11 2.27 17.59
C TRP A 170 -16.40 3.60 17.81
N LEU A 171 -17.11 4.59 18.36
CA LEU A 171 -16.58 5.92 18.62
C LEU A 171 -15.41 5.89 19.59
N ALA A 172 -15.54 5.13 20.69
CA ALA A 172 -14.47 4.91 21.66
C ALA A 172 -13.24 4.26 21.00
N MET A 173 -13.43 3.21 20.20
CA MET A 173 -12.35 2.53 19.49
C MET A 173 -11.66 3.45 18.47
N ARG A 174 -12.44 4.19 17.66
CA ARG A 174 -11.93 5.15 16.68
C ARG A 174 -11.07 6.22 17.35
N ASN A 175 -11.56 6.81 18.45
CA ASN A 175 -10.84 7.84 19.21
C ASN A 175 -9.54 7.29 19.81
N ALA A 176 -9.61 6.17 20.53
CA ALA A 176 -8.44 5.56 21.16
C ALA A 176 -7.35 5.22 20.12
N GLN A 177 -7.74 4.66 18.98
CA GLN A 177 -6.79 4.32 17.92
C GLN A 177 -6.17 5.56 17.26
N GLY A 178 -6.95 6.63 17.06
CA GLY A 178 -6.42 7.91 16.58
C GLY A 178 -5.40 8.51 17.56
N GLN A 179 -5.70 8.50 18.85
CA GLN A 179 -4.80 8.99 19.90
C GLN A 179 -3.48 8.19 19.95
N VAL A 180 -3.56 6.85 19.93
CA VAL A 180 -2.37 5.98 19.92
C VAL A 180 -1.50 6.24 18.69
N LEU A 181 -2.12 6.34 17.51
CA LEU A 181 -1.40 6.65 16.26
C LEU A 181 -0.67 7.99 16.37
N GLN A 182 -1.37 9.04 16.81
CA GLN A 182 -0.82 10.37 16.97
C GLN A 182 0.35 10.38 17.96
N TYR A 183 0.18 9.76 19.12
CA TYR A 183 1.19 9.68 20.16
C TYR A 183 2.47 8.97 19.67
N ASN A 184 2.32 7.80 19.04
CA ASN A 184 3.45 7.00 18.56
C ASN A 184 4.33 7.76 17.55
N LEU A 185 3.71 8.50 16.63
CA LEU A 185 4.44 9.29 15.63
C LEU A 185 5.05 10.55 16.25
N GLN A 186 4.30 11.28 17.08
CA GLN A 186 4.79 12.51 17.71
C GLN A 186 5.96 12.27 18.67
N ALA A 187 6.04 11.08 19.28
CA ALA A 187 7.17 10.69 20.11
C ALA A 187 8.52 10.74 19.36
N LEU A 188 8.54 10.54 18.03
CA LEU A 188 9.75 10.64 17.23
C LEU A 188 10.34 12.05 17.20
N ARG A 189 9.51 13.09 17.25
CA ARG A 189 9.97 14.49 17.27
C ARG A 189 10.85 14.78 18.49
N ALA A 190 10.49 14.22 19.64
CA ALA A 190 11.23 14.41 20.88
C ALA A 190 12.51 13.56 20.96
N THR A 191 12.59 12.47 20.21
CA THR A 191 13.64 11.44 20.37
C THR A 191 14.64 11.36 19.22
N HIS A 192 14.26 11.80 18.01
CA HIS A 192 15.04 11.60 16.79
C HIS A 192 15.20 12.86 15.92
N ASP A 193 14.75 14.04 16.41
CA ASP A 193 14.80 15.32 15.67
C ASP A 193 14.12 15.26 14.27
N ILE A 194 13.02 14.51 14.19
CA ILE A 194 12.22 14.34 12.98
C ILE A 194 11.08 15.35 13.00
N ASP A 195 10.84 16.05 11.88
CA ASP A 195 9.69 16.94 11.73
C ASP A 195 8.40 16.12 11.52
N VAL A 196 7.55 16.02 12.55
CA VAL A 196 6.36 15.17 12.52
C VAL A 196 5.08 15.99 12.62
N HIS A 197 4.20 15.82 11.61
CA HIS A 197 2.86 16.36 11.56
C HIS A 197 1.84 15.23 11.42
N VAL A 198 0.87 15.18 12.33
CA VAL A 198 -0.25 14.24 12.27
C VAL A 198 -1.54 15.03 12.37
N SER A 199 -2.43 14.87 11.40
CA SER A 199 -3.69 15.61 11.30
C SER A 199 -4.85 14.66 11.01
N PHE A 200 -5.99 14.96 11.61
CA PHE A 200 -7.22 14.20 11.40
C PHE A 200 -8.35 15.13 10.95
N ARG A 201 -9.16 14.68 9.99
CA ARG A 201 -10.39 15.36 9.60
C ARG A 201 -11.57 14.39 9.58
N ALA A 202 -12.75 14.92 9.89
CA ALA A 202 -13.99 14.18 10.04
C ALA A 202 -14.76 14.12 8.72
N LEU A 203 -15.06 12.91 8.24
CA LEU A 203 -15.88 12.67 7.06
C LEU A 203 -17.38 12.73 7.41
N PRO A 204 -18.21 13.34 6.56
CA PRO A 204 -19.66 13.39 6.76
C PRO A 204 -20.38 12.10 6.31
N PHE A 205 -19.66 11.01 6.05
CA PHE A 205 -20.22 9.73 5.62
C PHE A 205 -19.38 8.55 6.12
N THR A 206 -19.97 7.35 6.12
CA THR A 206 -19.25 6.09 6.36
C THR A 206 -18.46 5.71 5.11
N PRO A 207 -17.12 5.69 5.14
CA PRO A 207 -16.32 5.36 3.97
C PRO A 207 -16.57 3.90 3.57
N PRO A 208 -16.94 3.61 2.30
CA PRO A 208 -17.19 2.25 1.84
C PRO A 208 -15.90 1.45 1.61
N VAL A 209 -14.77 2.16 1.62
CA VAL A 209 -13.44 1.64 1.28
C VAL A 209 -12.42 2.11 2.29
N LYS A 210 -11.32 1.40 2.32
CA LYS A 210 -10.08 1.75 2.99
C LYS A 210 -9.07 2.14 1.93
N LEU A 211 -8.42 3.27 2.13
CA LEU A 211 -7.41 3.77 1.20
C LEU A 211 -6.19 4.25 1.98
N TYR A 212 -5.00 3.83 1.54
CA TYR A 212 -3.72 4.38 1.98
C TYR A 212 -2.95 4.87 0.77
N LEU A 213 -2.48 6.11 0.80
CA LEU A 213 -1.63 6.70 -0.20
C LEU A 213 -0.26 6.95 0.44
N LEU A 214 0.77 6.34 -0.14
CA LEU A 214 2.12 6.34 0.43
C LEU A 214 3.05 7.10 -0.50
N ASN A 215 3.59 8.23 -0.02
CA ASN A 215 4.57 9.09 -0.69
C ASN A 215 4.20 9.50 -2.14
N GLY A 216 2.92 9.48 -2.51
CA GLY A 216 2.47 9.68 -3.89
C GLY A 216 2.99 8.63 -4.89
N ALA A 217 3.49 7.51 -4.38
CA ALA A 217 4.11 6.43 -5.14
C ALA A 217 3.23 5.18 -5.21
N GLU A 218 2.45 4.91 -4.17
CA GLU A 218 1.60 3.71 -4.08
C GLU A 218 0.24 4.06 -3.45
N ALA A 219 -0.81 3.44 -3.98
CA ALA A 219 -2.14 3.43 -3.39
C ALA A 219 -2.52 2.01 -3.00
N LEU A 220 -2.84 1.80 -1.72
CA LEU A 220 -3.37 0.54 -1.20
C LEU A 220 -4.86 0.71 -0.94
N PHE A 221 -5.68 -0.10 -1.60
CA PHE A 221 -7.13 0.03 -1.60
C PHE A 221 -7.79 -1.27 -1.12
N ALA A 222 -8.82 -1.18 -0.29
CA ALA A 222 -9.63 -2.34 0.10
C ALA A 222 -11.11 -1.97 0.27
N HIS A 223 -11.99 -2.92 0.04
CA HIS A 223 -13.42 -2.80 0.33
C HIS A 223 -13.69 -3.20 1.78
N TYR A 224 -14.55 -2.45 2.46
CA TYR A 224 -15.11 -2.91 3.73
C TYR A 224 -16.19 -3.97 3.44
N MET A 225 -15.87 -5.23 3.72
CA MET A 225 -16.84 -6.32 3.62
C MET A 225 -17.69 -6.35 4.88
N ILE A 226 -18.99 -6.11 4.72
CA ILE A 226 -19.94 -6.04 5.83
C ILE A 226 -20.46 -7.45 6.11
N THR A 227 -20.35 -7.89 7.35
CA THR A 227 -20.86 -9.18 7.81
C THR A 227 -21.63 -9.01 9.11
N ARG A 228 -22.54 -9.95 9.39
CA ARG A 228 -23.16 -10.02 10.71
C ARG A 228 -22.13 -10.57 11.69
N ARG A 229 -21.96 -9.89 12.82
CA ARG A 229 -20.98 -10.22 13.85
C ARG A 229 -21.62 -10.15 15.23
N ALA A 230 -21.26 -11.13 16.05
CA ALA A 230 -21.61 -11.24 17.46
C ALA A 230 -20.36 -10.94 18.28
N GLU A 231 -20.44 -10.02 19.24
CA GLU A 231 -19.32 -9.75 20.14
C GLU A 231 -19.76 -9.79 21.60
N PRO A 232 -19.10 -10.59 22.45
CA PRO A 232 -19.36 -10.57 23.87
C PRO A 232 -18.89 -9.24 24.48
N THR A 233 -19.75 -8.64 25.30
CA THR A 233 -19.49 -7.44 26.10
C THR A 233 -19.83 -7.73 27.56
N ASP A 234 -19.43 -6.83 28.47
CA ASP A 234 -19.78 -6.94 29.89
C ASP A 234 -21.30 -7.00 30.14
N ASN A 235 -22.09 -6.43 29.22
CA ASN A 235 -23.56 -6.36 29.31
C ASN A 235 -24.29 -7.39 28.42
N GLY A 236 -23.58 -8.41 27.93
CA GLY A 236 -24.13 -9.44 27.04
C GLY A 236 -23.54 -9.40 25.63
N THR A 237 -24.17 -10.09 24.68
CA THR A 237 -23.69 -10.14 23.29
C THR A 237 -24.26 -9.00 22.46
N LEU A 238 -23.38 -8.25 21.80
CA LEU A 238 -23.74 -7.21 20.85
C LEU A 238 -23.78 -7.77 19.44
N GLU A 239 -24.97 -7.76 18.83
CA GLU A 239 -25.19 -8.21 17.46
C GLU A 239 -25.20 -7.00 16.52
N MET A 240 -24.31 -7.01 15.52
CA MET A 240 -24.12 -5.88 14.62
C MET A 240 -23.83 -6.31 13.19
N TYR A 241 -24.18 -5.45 12.23
CA TYR A 241 -23.56 -5.46 10.92
C TYR A 241 -22.30 -4.61 10.99
N ASP A 242 -21.13 -5.22 10.81
CA ASP A 242 -19.82 -4.59 11.01
C ASP A 242 -18.86 -4.97 9.88
N ALA A 243 -17.80 -4.18 9.70
CA ALA A 243 -16.74 -4.45 8.76
C ALA A 243 -15.43 -4.76 9.49
N VAL A 244 -14.96 -6.00 9.38
CA VAL A 244 -13.68 -6.42 9.97
C VAL A 244 -12.52 -5.94 9.09
N GLY A 245 -12.11 -4.70 9.30
CA GLY A 245 -11.11 -4.01 8.48
C GLY A 245 -9.70 -4.61 8.51
N SER A 246 -9.41 -5.58 9.40
CA SER A 246 -8.14 -6.29 9.47
C SER A 246 -7.98 -7.36 8.40
N GLU A 247 -9.09 -7.97 7.97
CA GLU A 247 -9.12 -9.08 7.02
C GLU A 247 -9.38 -8.63 5.58
N SER A 248 -9.79 -7.37 5.38
CA SER A 248 -9.98 -6.80 4.05
C SER A 248 -8.71 -6.94 3.21
N LEU A 249 -8.85 -7.50 2.01
CA LEU A 249 -7.75 -7.67 1.05
C LEU A 249 -7.31 -6.30 0.52
N LEU A 250 -6.03 -5.96 0.71
CA LEU A 250 -5.42 -4.75 0.14
C LEU A 250 -4.91 -5.03 -1.27
N PHE A 251 -5.48 -4.31 -2.21
CA PHE A 251 -5.01 -4.21 -3.59
C PHE A 251 -3.96 -3.11 -3.66
N SER A 252 -2.80 -3.41 -4.24
CA SER A 252 -1.73 -2.44 -4.46
C SER A 252 -1.78 -1.89 -5.89
N PHE A 253 -1.63 -0.59 -6.00
CA PHE A 253 -1.45 0.13 -7.26
C PHE A 253 -0.20 0.99 -7.12
N GLU A 254 0.84 0.64 -7.88
CA GLU A 254 2.11 1.36 -7.86
C GLU A 254 2.22 2.29 -9.06
N ARG A 255 2.63 3.54 -8.82
CA ARG A 255 2.83 4.52 -9.89
C ARG A 255 3.87 4.07 -10.92
N GLY A 256 4.82 3.23 -10.51
CA GLY A 256 5.86 2.67 -11.38
C GLY A 256 5.45 1.42 -12.16
N ALA A 257 4.33 0.76 -11.83
CA ALA A 257 3.97 -0.54 -12.42
C ALA A 257 3.32 -0.44 -13.81
N GLY A 258 2.77 0.73 -14.16
CA GLY A 258 2.18 0.98 -15.47
C GLY A 258 1.22 2.16 -15.49
N GLN A 259 0.76 2.55 -16.68
CA GLN A 259 -0.06 3.75 -16.85
C GLN A 259 -1.37 3.69 -16.05
N ARG A 260 -2.05 2.54 -16.02
CA ARG A 260 -3.32 2.38 -15.29
C ARG A 260 -3.14 2.63 -13.79
N ASP A 261 -2.13 2.01 -13.20
CA ASP A 261 -1.89 2.12 -11.75
C ASP A 261 -1.38 3.52 -11.39
N ALA A 262 -0.56 4.14 -12.25
CA ALA A 262 -0.17 5.53 -12.11
C ALA A 262 -1.37 6.49 -12.09
N VAL A 263 -2.33 6.30 -12.99
CA VAL A 263 -3.58 7.08 -13.01
C VAL A 263 -4.40 6.79 -11.76
N PHE A 264 -4.51 5.55 -11.31
CA PHE A 264 -5.24 5.21 -10.08
C PHE A 264 -4.65 5.91 -8.85
N VAL A 265 -3.32 5.91 -8.69
CA VAL A 265 -2.63 6.63 -7.61
C VAL A 265 -2.92 8.12 -7.67
N GLU A 266 -2.81 8.73 -8.86
CA GLU A 266 -3.05 10.15 -9.06
C GLU A 266 -4.51 10.56 -8.75
N GLU A 267 -5.48 9.84 -9.30
CA GLU A 267 -6.90 10.13 -9.08
C GLU A 267 -7.32 9.86 -7.63
N SER A 268 -6.76 8.83 -6.98
CA SER A 268 -7.00 8.57 -5.56
C SER A 268 -6.45 9.69 -4.68
N GLN A 269 -5.28 10.26 -5.03
CA GLN A 269 -4.73 11.43 -4.34
C GLN A 269 -5.61 12.67 -4.53
N LYS A 270 -6.05 12.96 -5.76
CA LYS A 270 -6.99 14.07 -6.03
C LYS A 270 -8.29 13.91 -5.26
N TRP A 271 -8.84 12.69 -5.22
CA TRP A 271 -10.04 12.39 -4.45
C TRP A 271 -9.84 12.60 -2.94
N PHE A 272 -8.72 12.12 -2.40
CA PHE A 272 -8.36 12.36 -0.99
C PHE A 272 -8.27 13.86 -0.70
N ASP A 273 -7.55 14.61 -1.54
CA ASP A 273 -7.33 16.05 -1.35
C ASP A 273 -8.66 16.82 -1.46
N ALA A 274 -9.54 16.44 -2.39
CA ALA A 274 -10.87 17.03 -2.50
C ALA A 274 -11.69 16.80 -1.21
N LEU A 275 -11.72 15.59 -0.66
CA LEU A 275 -12.39 15.33 0.62
C LEU A 275 -11.77 16.10 1.77
N TRP A 276 -10.43 16.13 1.80
CA TRP A 276 -9.66 16.83 2.82
C TRP A 276 -9.97 18.32 2.79
N GLU A 277 -10.03 18.97 1.64
CA GLU A 277 -10.13 20.43 1.54
C GLU A 277 -11.57 20.95 1.58
N THR A 278 -12.57 20.12 1.23
CA THR A 278 -13.95 20.59 1.02
C THR A 278 -14.92 20.17 2.13
N ILE A 279 -15.34 18.91 2.14
CA ILE A 279 -16.50 18.44 2.93
C ILE A 279 -16.13 17.84 4.28
N SER A 280 -14.84 17.66 4.57
CA SER A 280 -14.41 17.21 5.89
C SER A 280 -14.27 18.37 6.87
N THR A 281 -14.43 18.11 8.16
CA THR A 281 -14.29 19.13 9.23
C THR A 281 -13.17 18.75 10.19
N ASP A 282 -12.88 19.58 11.18
CA ASP A 282 -11.94 19.22 12.24
C ASP A 282 -12.44 17.98 13.00
N LEU A 283 -11.55 17.00 13.22
CA LEU A 283 -11.86 15.80 13.99
C LEU A 283 -11.34 15.95 15.42
N THR A 284 -12.24 15.85 16.38
CA THR A 284 -11.87 15.74 17.78
C THR A 284 -11.70 14.26 18.16
N LEU A 285 -10.58 13.94 18.83
CA LEU A 285 -10.24 12.59 19.32
C LEU A 285 -10.52 12.38 20.82
N SER A 286 -11.11 13.35 21.52
CA SER A 286 -11.60 13.21 22.90
C SER A 286 -13.00 12.61 22.94
#